data_AF-A0A958T4S9-F1
#
_entry.id   AF-A0A958T4S9-F1
#
_cell.length_a   1.000
_cell.length_b   1.000
_cell.length_c   1.000
_cell.angle_alpha   90.00
_cell.angle_beta   90.00
_cell.angle_gamma   90.00
#
_symmetry.space_group_name_H-M   'P 1'
#
loop_
_entity.id
_entity.type
_entity.pdbx_description
1 polymer ?
#
loop_
_entity_poly.entity_id
_entity_poly.type
_entity_poly.pdbx_seq_one_letter_code
_entity_poly.pdbx_strand_id
1 'polypeptide(L)'
;LLLLLFSCNNKEEQSTELVNKEEQGGLITKEAVESLKYIDYILDAKAVRELSSWQKYNELEALVASVKEADLTFFKDNHEVLKTFMDDLKTTIPEAANTPAILARLKIVETSGYKLEDQLMLTQPKPKEVLAAIKEFLVSFSNLNLQINKKFEKESQNIQKP
;
A
#
# COMPACT_ATOMS: atom_id res chain seq x y z
N LEU A 1 -8.38 59.40 -18.43
CA LEU A 1 -8.23 57.98 -18.84
C LEU A 1 -6.77 57.76 -19.18
N LEU A 2 -5.99 57.21 -18.26
CA LEU A 2 -4.54 57.02 -18.41
C LEU A 2 -4.30 55.52 -18.66
N LEU A 3 -3.95 55.16 -19.90
CA LEU A 3 -3.58 53.81 -20.30
C LEU A 3 -2.08 53.64 -20.05
N LEU A 4 -1.71 52.82 -19.07
CA LEU A 4 -0.32 52.40 -18.86
C LEU A 4 -0.08 51.09 -19.62
N LEU A 5 0.57 51.19 -20.78
CA LEU A 5 1.15 50.07 -21.50
C LEU A 5 2.59 49.90 -21.03
N PHE A 6 2.86 48.88 -20.22
CA PHE A 6 4.21 48.40 -19.98
C PHE A 6 4.57 47.36 -21.04
N SER A 7 5.40 47.78 -22.00
CA SER A 7 6.19 46.91 -22.86
C SER A 7 7.56 46.69 -22.21
N CYS A 8 8.05 45.46 -22.20
CA CYS A 8 9.47 45.20 -21.97
C CYS A 8 9.99 44.10 -22.90
N ASN A 9 11.10 44.45 -23.54
CA ASN A 9 11.79 43.82 -24.67
C ASN A 9 12.20 42.35 -24.53
N ASN A 10 12.02 41.65 -25.66
CA ASN A 10 12.80 40.59 -26.31
C ASN A 10 14.17 40.21 -25.71
N LYS A 11 14.34 38.89 -25.53
CA LYS A 11 15.52 38.14 -25.99
C LYS A 11 15.03 36.85 -26.64
N GLU A 12 15.32 36.68 -27.92
CA GLU A 12 15.09 35.46 -28.69
C GLU A 12 16.27 34.48 -28.56
N GLU A 13 15.88 33.20 -28.52
CA GLU A 13 16.54 31.97 -29.00
C GLU A 13 17.89 31.50 -28.43
N GLN A 14 17.85 30.32 -27.79
CA GLN A 14 18.52 29.14 -28.36
C GLN A 14 17.85 27.83 -27.93
N SER A 15 17.49 27.05 -28.93
CA SER A 15 17.07 25.66 -28.87
C SER A 15 18.17 24.77 -28.28
N THR A 16 17.79 23.92 -27.35
CA THR A 16 18.36 22.57 -27.24
C THR A 16 17.23 21.61 -26.96
N GLU A 17 16.80 20.92 -28.01
CA GLU A 17 16.21 19.60 -27.85
C GLU A 17 17.20 18.75 -27.06
N LEU A 18 16.78 18.28 -25.90
CA LEU A 18 17.27 17.03 -25.32
C LEU A 18 16.06 16.16 -25.06
N VAL A 19 15.64 15.47 -26.12
CA VAL A 19 14.88 14.24 -25.98
C VAL A 19 15.86 13.11 -25.67
N ASN A 20 15.44 12.25 -24.75
CA ASN A 20 15.93 10.93 -24.38
C ASN A 20 17.09 10.81 -23.38
N LYS A 21 16.68 10.60 -22.11
CA LYS A 21 16.50 9.23 -21.64
C LYS A 21 15.27 9.12 -20.72
N GLU A 22 14.25 8.43 -21.21
CA GLU A 22 13.26 7.79 -20.35
C GLU A 22 13.99 6.79 -19.44
N GLU A 23 14.09 7.11 -18.14
CA GLU A 23 14.09 6.10 -17.10
C GLU A 23 12.72 6.15 -16.43
N GLN A 24 11.74 5.51 -17.07
CA GLN A 24 10.57 5.01 -16.36
C GLN A 24 11.07 3.94 -15.39
N GLY A 25 11.24 4.26 -14.10
CA GLY A 25 11.66 3.24 -13.13
C GLY A 25 11.97 3.66 -11.69
N GLY A 26 12.55 4.83 -11.45
CA GLY A 26 13.08 5.18 -10.11
C GLY A 26 12.52 6.48 -9.54
N LEU A 27 11.31 6.46 -8.97
CA LEU A 27 10.68 7.67 -8.40
C LEU A 27 10.45 7.60 -6.88
N ILE A 28 10.50 6.41 -6.28
CA ILE A 28 10.31 6.21 -4.84
C ILE A 28 11.59 5.64 -4.25
N THR A 29 12.17 6.33 -3.27
CA THR A 29 13.32 5.82 -2.51
C THR A 29 12.85 5.18 -1.20
N LYS A 30 13.69 4.30 -0.65
CA LYS A 30 13.44 3.68 0.66
C LYS A 30 13.25 4.74 1.75
N GLU A 31 14.08 5.77 1.77
CA GLU A 31 14.01 6.85 2.77
C GLU A 31 12.67 7.59 2.70
N ALA A 32 12.12 7.76 1.49
CA ALA A 32 10.81 8.37 1.31
C ALA A 32 9.69 7.49 1.90
N VAL A 33 9.76 6.17 1.75
CA VAL A 33 8.82 5.22 2.35
C VAL A 33 8.97 5.18 3.88
N GLU A 34 10.21 5.13 4.40
CA GLU A 34 10.49 5.14 5.84
C GLU A 34 10.01 6.43 6.52
N SER A 35 9.97 7.56 5.79
CA SER A 35 9.47 8.83 6.31
C SER A 35 7.94 8.85 6.52
N LEU A 36 7.20 7.85 6.01
CA LEU A 36 5.75 7.78 6.13
C LEU A 36 5.33 7.55 7.58
N LYS A 37 4.59 8.50 8.14
CA LYS A 37 4.07 8.40 9.51
C LYS A 37 2.74 7.64 9.56
N TYR A 38 2.74 6.50 10.21
CA TYR A 38 1.56 5.71 10.56
C TYR A 38 1.86 4.84 11.80
N ILE A 39 0.81 4.26 12.39
CA ILE A 39 0.97 3.30 13.47
C ILE A 39 1.09 1.92 12.81
N ASP A 40 2.16 1.19 13.09
CA ASP A 40 2.45 -0.14 12.57
C ASP A 40 2.09 -1.19 13.62
N TYR A 41 0.83 -1.65 13.61
CA TYR A 41 0.38 -2.73 14.47
C TYR A 41 0.88 -4.05 13.90
N ILE A 42 1.65 -4.77 14.70
CA ILE A 42 2.05 -6.16 14.41
C ILE A 42 1.10 -7.13 15.08
N LEU A 43 1.08 -8.38 14.64
CA LEU A 43 0.33 -9.42 15.34
C LEU A 43 0.90 -9.66 16.74
N ASP A 44 0.00 -9.86 17.71
CA ASP A 44 0.39 -10.30 19.04
C ASP A 44 0.73 -11.80 19.05
N ALA A 45 1.38 -12.26 20.12
CA ALA A 45 1.84 -13.64 20.22
C ALA A 45 0.71 -14.69 20.13
N LYS A 46 -0.52 -14.35 20.53
CA LYS A 46 -1.66 -15.26 20.40
C LYS A 46 -2.12 -15.28 18.95
N ALA A 47 -2.35 -14.13 18.33
CA ALA A 47 -2.72 -14.03 16.92
C ALA A 47 -1.73 -14.77 16.01
N VAL A 48 -0.42 -14.65 16.25
CA VAL A 48 0.61 -15.42 15.53
C VAL A 48 0.39 -16.93 15.63
N ARG A 49 0.04 -17.45 16.82
CA ARG A 49 -0.23 -18.88 17.01
C ARG A 49 -1.51 -19.33 16.33
N GLU A 50 -2.58 -18.54 16.45
CA GLU A 50 -3.89 -18.88 15.87
C GLU A 50 -3.87 -18.80 14.33
N LEU A 51 -2.98 -17.99 13.75
CA LEU A 51 -2.83 -17.82 12.31
C LEU A 51 -1.68 -18.62 11.69
N SER A 52 -0.99 -19.49 12.44
CA SER A 52 0.23 -20.14 11.97
C SER A 52 0.04 -21.00 10.70
N SER A 53 -1.19 -21.43 10.42
CA SER A 53 -1.55 -22.19 9.21
C SER A 53 -1.86 -21.32 7.98
N TRP A 54 -2.02 -20.00 8.14
CA TRP A 54 -2.42 -19.10 7.06
C TRP A 54 -1.22 -18.64 6.23
N GLN A 55 -0.73 -19.50 5.35
CA GLN A 55 0.44 -19.23 4.51
C GLN A 55 0.33 -17.93 3.71
N LYS A 56 -0.85 -17.63 3.15
CA LYS A 56 -1.09 -16.40 2.38
C LYS A 56 -0.95 -15.12 3.19
N TYR A 57 -1.22 -15.16 4.50
CA TYR A 57 -0.95 -14.02 5.37
C TYR A 57 0.56 -13.78 5.53
N ASN A 58 1.38 -14.84 5.65
CA ASN A 58 2.83 -14.70 5.70
C ASN A 58 3.41 -14.15 4.37
N GLU A 59 2.84 -14.56 3.24
CA GLU A 59 3.19 -13.98 1.93
C GLU A 59 2.82 -12.49 1.86
N LEU A 60 1.66 -12.08 2.43
CA LEU A 60 1.29 -10.67 2.54
C LEU A 60 2.26 -9.89 3.43
N GLU A 61 2.71 -10.47 4.54
CA GLU A 61 3.74 -9.87 5.40
C GLU A 61 5.05 -9.65 4.66
N ALA A 62 5.49 -10.64 3.87
CA ALA A 62 6.68 -10.52 3.04
C ALA A 62 6.52 -9.44 1.96
N LEU A 63 5.36 -9.38 1.30
CA LEU A 63 5.04 -8.33 0.33
C LEU A 63 5.06 -6.94 0.98
N VAL A 64 4.48 -6.79 2.16
CA VAL A 64 4.52 -5.54 2.93
C VAL A 64 5.95 -5.16 3.31
N ALA A 65 6.79 -6.13 3.68
CA ALA A 65 8.20 -5.88 3.96
C ALA A 65 8.95 -5.37 2.71
N SER A 66 8.73 -5.97 1.54
CA SER A 66 9.27 -5.47 0.27
C SER A 66 8.83 -4.03 -0.02
N VAL A 67 7.55 -3.71 0.20
CA VAL A 67 7.04 -2.33 0.02
C VAL A 67 7.72 -1.35 0.97
N LYS A 68 7.96 -1.73 2.24
CA LYS A 68 8.71 -0.90 3.20
C LYS A 68 10.14 -0.62 2.74
N GLU A 69 10.74 -1.52 1.97
CA GLU A 69 12.06 -1.38 1.34
C GLU A 69 12.01 -0.65 -0.01
N ALA A 70 10.85 -0.08 -0.38
CA ALA A 70 10.57 0.53 -1.68
C ALA A 70 10.70 -0.43 -2.89
N ASP A 71 10.69 -1.74 -2.65
CA ASP A 71 10.52 -2.74 -3.71
C ASP A 71 9.02 -2.89 -4.03
N LEU A 72 8.64 -2.34 -5.18
CA LEU A 72 7.27 -2.31 -5.68
C LEU A 72 7.07 -3.24 -6.89
N THR A 73 8.03 -4.15 -7.15
CA THR A 73 8.05 -4.99 -8.35
C THR A 73 6.79 -5.84 -8.48
N PHE A 74 6.32 -6.42 -7.37
CA PHE A 74 5.09 -7.23 -7.33
C PHE A 74 3.86 -6.48 -7.87
N PHE A 75 3.76 -5.17 -7.60
CA PHE A 75 2.66 -4.32 -8.07
C PHE A 75 2.84 -3.82 -9.51
N LYS A 76 3.99 -4.09 -10.14
CA LYS A 76 4.30 -3.73 -11.51
C LYS A 76 4.30 -4.92 -12.47
N ASP A 77 4.24 -6.14 -11.96
CA ASP A 77 4.33 -7.36 -12.77
C ASP A 77 3.09 -7.54 -13.67
N ASN A 78 1.95 -7.91 -13.08
CA ASN A 78 0.69 -8.16 -13.77
C ASN A 78 -0.51 -8.09 -12.80
N HIS A 79 -1.56 -7.39 -13.21
CA HIS A 79 -2.83 -7.29 -12.49
C HIS A 79 -3.41 -8.65 -12.08
N GLU A 80 -3.35 -9.66 -12.95
CA GLU A 80 -3.87 -10.98 -12.61
C GLU A 80 -3.10 -11.64 -11.45
N VAL A 81 -1.80 -11.37 -11.31
CA VAL A 81 -1.00 -11.89 -10.19
C VAL A 81 -1.45 -11.27 -8.88
N LEU A 82 -1.61 -9.94 -8.82
CA LEU A 82 -2.11 -9.25 -7.63
C LEU A 82 -3.54 -9.68 -7.30
N LYS A 83 -4.40 -9.80 -8.32
CA LYS A 83 -5.79 -10.23 -8.15
C LYS A 83 -5.88 -11.65 -7.61
N THR A 84 -5.16 -12.61 -8.20
CA THR A 84 -5.12 -13.99 -7.72
C THR A 84 -4.57 -14.06 -6.31
N PHE A 85 -3.51 -13.30 -6.00
CA PHE A 85 -2.97 -13.24 -4.64
C PHE A 85 -4.02 -12.77 -3.62
N MET A 86 -4.75 -11.71 -3.92
CA MET A 86 -5.80 -11.19 -3.03
C MET A 86 -6.98 -12.17 -2.89
N ASP A 87 -7.37 -12.84 -3.97
CA ASP A 87 -8.41 -13.87 -3.96
C ASP A 87 -7.98 -15.09 -3.12
N ASP A 88 -6.74 -15.56 -3.27
CA ASP A 88 -6.18 -16.64 -2.45
C ASP A 88 -6.09 -16.24 -0.98
N LEU A 89 -5.63 -15.01 -0.68
CA LEU A 89 -5.58 -14.49 0.68
C LEU A 89 -6.95 -14.56 1.37
N LYS A 90 -8.02 -14.11 0.68
CA LYS A 90 -9.39 -14.14 1.22
C LYS A 90 -9.94 -15.56 1.34
N THR A 91 -9.67 -16.44 0.39
CA THR A 91 -10.28 -17.78 0.34
C THR A 91 -9.57 -18.79 1.25
N THR A 92 -8.29 -18.57 1.56
CA THR A 92 -7.48 -19.43 2.44
C THR A 92 -7.51 -18.99 3.91
N ILE A 93 -8.32 -17.97 4.26
CA ILE A 93 -8.45 -17.51 5.64
C ILE A 93 -8.89 -18.66 6.57
N PRO A 94 -8.18 -18.91 7.69
CA PRO A 94 -8.59 -19.91 8.66
C PRO A 94 -9.95 -19.58 9.27
N GLU A 95 -10.75 -20.60 9.58
CA GLU A 95 -12.05 -20.44 10.25
C GLU A 95 -11.93 -19.58 11.52
N ALA A 96 -10.87 -19.80 12.29
CA ALA A 96 -10.57 -19.05 13.50
C ALA A 96 -10.47 -17.54 13.27
N ALA A 97 -10.13 -17.07 12.07
CA ALA A 97 -10.04 -15.65 11.71
C ALA A 97 -11.14 -15.17 10.75
N ASN A 98 -11.93 -16.09 10.20
CA ASN A 98 -12.96 -15.81 9.20
C ASN A 98 -14.19 -15.13 9.82
N THR A 99 -14.06 -13.83 10.08
CA THR A 99 -15.12 -13.00 10.65
C THR A 99 -15.43 -11.81 9.75
N PRO A 100 -16.67 -11.28 9.76
CA PRO A 100 -17.03 -10.12 8.94
C PRO A 100 -16.11 -8.92 9.13
N ALA A 101 -15.63 -8.68 10.37
CA ALA A 101 -14.72 -7.58 10.66
C ALA A 101 -13.33 -7.75 10.01
N ILE A 102 -12.78 -8.97 10.03
CA ILE A 102 -11.48 -9.27 9.38
C ILE A 102 -11.63 -9.28 7.86
N LEU A 103 -12.69 -9.88 7.33
CA LEU A 103 -12.99 -9.86 5.89
C LEU A 103 -13.12 -8.43 5.35
N ALA A 104 -13.77 -7.54 6.11
CA ALA A 104 -13.85 -6.12 5.74
C ALA A 104 -12.46 -5.45 5.70
N ARG A 105 -11.55 -5.80 6.60
CA ARG A 105 -10.16 -5.28 6.57
C ARG A 105 -9.34 -5.86 5.44
N LEU A 106 -9.49 -7.15 5.14
CA LEU A 106 -8.90 -7.77 3.94
C LEU A 106 -9.37 -7.07 2.66
N LYS A 107 -10.65 -6.70 2.57
CA LYS A 107 -11.17 -5.97 1.40
C LYS A 107 -10.52 -4.59 1.23
N ILE A 108 -10.21 -3.92 2.34
CA ILE A 108 -9.51 -2.63 2.32
C ILE A 108 -8.04 -2.84 1.90
N VAL A 109 -7.37 -3.89 2.41
CA VAL A 109 -6.01 -4.26 1.94
C VAL A 109 -6.02 -4.48 0.43
N GLU A 110 -6.93 -5.31 -0.07
CA GLU A 110 -7.11 -5.57 -1.51
C GLU A 110 -7.30 -4.27 -2.30
N THR A 111 -8.23 -3.41 -1.87
CA THR A 111 -8.54 -2.16 -2.60
C THR A 111 -7.36 -1.19 -2.57
N SER A 112 -6.65 -1.08 -1.44
CA SER A 112 -5.44 -0.26 -1.35
C SER A 112 -4.28 -0.83 -2.18
N GLY A 113 -4.20 -2.15 -2.33
CA GLY A 113 -3.24 -2.81 -3.19
C GLY A 113 -3.49 -2.51 -4.67
N TYR A 114 -4.73 -2.64 -5.14
CA TYR A 114 -5.10 -2.25 -6.51
C TYR A 114 -4.86 -0.77 -6.76
N LYS A 115 -5.16 0.09 -5.78
CA LYS A 115 -4.86 1.52 -5.91
C LYS A 115 -3.35 1.78 -6.05
N LEU A 116 -2.50 1.06 -5.33
CA LEU A 116 -1.05 1.19 -5.46
C LEU A 116 -0.58 0.74 -6.85
N GLU A 117 -1.06 -0.41 -7.33
CA GLU A 117 -0.84 -0.86 -8.71
C GLU A 117 -1.25 0.22 -9.71
N ASP A 118 -2.49 0.73 -9.63
CA ASP A 118 -3.01 1.75 -10.55
C ASP A 118 -2.09 2.98 -10.62
N GLN A 119 -1.58 3.45 -9.49
CA GLN A 119 -0.65 4.58 -9.46
C GLN A 119 0.69 4.27 -10.13
N LEU A 120 1.16 3.03 -10.00
CA LEU A 120 2.44 2.58 -10.58
C LEU A 120 2.33 2.32 -12.09
N MET A 121 1.14 1.98 -12.58
CA MET A 121 0.86 1.69 -14.00
C MET A 121 0.55 2.93 -14.84
N LEU A 122 0.46 4.11 -14.24
CA LEU A 122 0.32 5.36 -15.00
C LEU A 122 1.54 5.57 -15.90
N THR A 123 1.34 6.13 -17.11
CA THR A 123 2.45 6.48 -18.02
C THR A 123 3.45 7.44 -17.38
N GLN A 124 2.98 8.28 -16.46
CA GLN A 124 3.81 9.22 -15.69
C GLN A 124 3.38 9.21 -14.21
N PRO A 125 3.83 8.21 -13.41
CA PRO A 125 3.49 8.11 -12.00
C PRO A 125 4.03 9.32 -11.24
N LYS A 126 3.18 9.98 -10.44
CA LYS A 126 3.64 11.09 -9.60
C LYS A 126 4.14 10.56 -8.26
N PRO A 127 5.38 10.86 -7.84
CA PRO A 127 5.96 10.34 -6.58
C PRO A 127 5.06 10.54 -5.36
N LYS A 128 4.44 11.73 -5.24
CA LYS A 128 3.54 12.05 -4.14
C LYS A 128 2.29 11.17 -4.10
N GLU A 129 1.73 10.85 -5.26
CA GLU A 129 0.52 10.03 -5.38
C GLU A 129 0.86 8.55 -5.10
N VAL A 130 2.00 8.07 -5.59
CA VAL A 130 2.53 6.73 -5.27
C VAL A 130 2.82 6.59 -3.77
N LEU A 131 3.52 7.55 -3.14
CA LEU A 131 3.78 7.55 -1.69
C LEU A 131 2.48 7.56 -0.87
N ALA A 132 1.46 8.28 -1.33
CA ALA A 132 0.15 8.26 -0.67
C ALA A 132 -0.51 6.89 -0.76
N ALA A 133 -0.43 6.23 -1.93
CA ALA A 133 -0.96 4.87 -2.11
C ALA A 133 -0.17 3.83 -1.30
N ILE A 134 1.16 3.92 -1.25
CA ILE A 134 2.01 3.09 -0.37
C ILE A 134 1.56 3.24 1.08
N LYS A 135 1.42 4.48 1.56
CA LYS A 135 0.97 4.74 2.93
C LYS A 135 -0.40 4.11 3.22
N GLU A 136 -1.33 4.22 2.29
CA GLU A 136 -2.67 3.66 2.43
C GLU A 136 -2.64 2.13 2.52
N PHE A 137 -1.81 1.46 1.70
CA PHE A 137 -1.57 0.02 1.77
C PHE A 137 -0.93 -0.42 3.08
N LEU A 138 0.10 0.29 3.56
CA LEU A 138 0.73 -0.02 4.85
C LEU A 138 -0.25 0.18 6.03
N VAL A 139 -1.06 1.23 5.99
CA VAL A 139 -2.09 1.50 7.00
C VAL A 139 -3.20 0.45 6.97
N SER A 140 -3.63 -0.01 5.79
CA SER A 140 -4.67 -1.03 5.68
C SER A 140 -4.20 -2.37 6.24
N PHE A 141 -2.95 -2.76 5.96
CA PHE A 141 -2.32 -3.94 6.54
C PHE A 141 -2.17 -3.84 8.06
N SER A 142 -1.66 -2.72 8.57
CA SER A 142 -1.58 -2.47 10.02
C SER A 142 -2.96 -2.57 10.70
N ASN A 143 -4.00 -2.03 10.08
CA ASN A 143 -5.37 -2.13 10.62
C ASN A 143 -5.96 -3.55 10.55
N LEU A 144 -5.55 -4.37 9.58
CA LEU A 144 -5.87 -5.80 9.55
C LEU A 144 -5.29 -6.49 10.79
N ASN A 145 -4.02 -6.24 11.10
CA ASN A 145 -3.34 -6.82 12.27
C ASN A 145 -4.01 -6.40 13.58
N LEU A 146 -4.34 -5.10 13.71
CA LEU A 146 -5.09 -4.61 14.86
C LEU A 146 -6.44 -5.33 15.03
N GLN A 147 -7.16 -5.57 13.93
CA GLN A 147 -8.46 -6.23 13.97
C GLN A 147 -8.35 -7.72 14.32
N ILE A 148 -7.27 -8.38 13.87
CA ILE A 148 -6.93 -9.76 14.21
C ILE A 148 -6.60 -9.86 15.70
N ASN A 149 -5.71 -9.01 16.22
CA ASN A 149 -5.33 -8.99 17.64
C ASN A 149 -6.57 -8.83 18.53
N LYS A 150 -7.40 -7.81 18.25
CA LYS A 150 -8.64 -7.55 19.01
C LYS A 150 -9.57 -8.76 19.08
N LYS A 151 -9.64 -9.56 18.01
CA LYS A 151 -10.48 -10.75 17.98
C LYS A 151 -9.95 -11.81 18.94
N PHE A 152 -8.67 -12.14 18.83
CA PHE A 152 -8.07 -13.19 19.66
C PHE A 152 -7.88 -12.77 21.12
N GLU A 153 -7.65 -11.49 21.39
CA GLU A 153 -7.68 -10.91 22.74
C GLU A 153 -9.07 -11.09 23.36
N LYS A 154 -10.15 -10.72 22.67
CA LYS A 154 -11.51 -10.84 23.19
C LYS A 154 -11.88 -12.30 23.51
N GLU A 155 -11.47 -13.24 22.67
CA GLU A 155 -11.70 -14.68 22.90
C GLU A 155 -10.92 -15.23 24.09
N SER A 156 -9.78 -14.62 24.44
CA SER A 156 -9.01 -14.99 25.63
C SER A 156 -9.65 -14.51 26.94
N GLN A 157 -10.55 -13.53 26.86
CA GLN A 157 -11.26 -13.02 28.02
C GLN A 157 -12.45 -13.95 28.30
N ASN A 158 -12.41 -14.68 29.42
CA ASN A 158 -13.54 -15.46 29.96
C ASN A 158 -14.67 -14.53 30.44
N ILE A 159 -15.33 -13.84 29.52
CA ILE A 159 -16.46 -12.96 29.85
C ILE A 159 -17.73 -13.82 29.88
N GLN A 160 -18.21 -14.14 31.09
CA GLN A 160 -19.61 -14.55 31.27
C GLN A 160 -20.50 -13.35 30.93
N LYS A 161 -21.38 -13.50 29.95
CA LYS A 161 -22.44 -12.52 29.71
C LYS A 161 -23.44 -12.61 30.88
N PRO A 162 -23.91 -11.47 31.41
CA PRO A 162 -24.92 -11.45 32.46
C PRO A 162 -26.23 -12.09 32.02
#